data_AF-N4V1I4-F1
#
_entry.id   AF-N4V1I4-F1
#
_cell.length_a   1.000
_cell.length_b   1.000
_cell.length_c   1.000
_cell.angle_alpha   90.00
_cell.angle_beta   90.00
_cell.angle_gamma   90.00
#
_symmetry.space_group_name_H-M   'P 1'
#
loop_
_entity.id
_entity.type
_entity.pdbx_description
1 polymer ?
#
loop_
_entity_poly.entity_id
_entity_poly.type
_entity_poly.pdbx_seq_one_letter_code
_entity_poly.pdbx_strand_id
1 'polypeptide(L)'
;MASAPEAPTGAIPADAVEAPATSSGGQKVDPWNVSGEVGADGKVKAIDYKKIVDEFGTKLIDDALLERFERVTGHKPHHFMRRQIVFSHRDLELILDRYEKKEPFFIYTGRGPSSDSMHIGHVVPFQLTKWLSDVLDAPLVIMMTDDEKFLFSEKRTVEEVQHYTRENAKDIIAIGFNPERTFIFSDYDYMGGAFYKNITRVAKRITVNTAKAVFGFDDSSNIGKVHFAAIQASSAFANSFPHIFGDDEKRTTQIPCLIPCAIDQDPYFRVTRDCAAGLHYAKPSLLHSRFLDALQGPGSKMSASVESSAIFMKDTPKQIQSKMNKYAFSGGKTTAEEQRAEGADPDVDVSYQYLRFFLEDDEELAKIREEYRTGKMLTGEIKKRCADELAAYCTAFQERRAKVTEDTVDLFMSRRPLIWAGAENLKSVPIHEKPADGPAEAADGKLTKNQLKKLEKQKQIEEKKAAKAKEKEAAKAAGDA
;
A
#
# COMPACT_ATOMS: atom_id res chain seq x y z
N MET A 1 4.05 -12.08 -50.09
CA MET A 1 4.52 -10.69 -50.15
C MET A 1 3.61 -9.87 -49.26
N ALA A 2 4.05 -9.61 -48.02
CA ALA A 2 3.23 -8.93 -47.01
C ALA A 2 3.65 -7.46 -46.96
N SER A 3 2.67 -6.58 -47.20
CA SER A 3 2.79 -5.13 -47.16
C SER A 3 3.13 -4.65 -45.75
N ALA A 4 4.11 -3.75 -45.65
CA ALA A 4 4.47 -3.06 -44.42
C ALA A 4 3.31 -2.16 -43.94
N PRO A 5 2.98 -2.13 -42.64
CA PRO A 5 2.04 -1.15 -42.13
C PRO A 5 2.71 0.23 -41.99
N GLU A 6 2.06 1.23 -42.59
CA GLU A 6 2.39 2.66 -42.52
C GLU A 6 2.32 3.21 -41.09
N ALA A 7 3.20 4.16 -40.79
CA ALA A 7 3.20 4.90 -39.54
C ALA A 7 2.00 5.86 -39.47
N PRO A 8 1.24 5.91 -38.36
CA PRO A 8 0.17 6.88 -38.21
C PRO A 8 0.76 8.26 -37.88
N THR A 9 0.80 9.13 -38.88
CA THR A 9 0.93 10.59 -38.75
C THR A 9 -0.42 11.19 -38.34
N GLY A 10 -0.69 11.21 -37.03
CA GLY A 10 -1.82 11.92 -36.45
C GLY A 10 -1.34 12.78 -35.29
N ALA A 11 -1.38 14.11 -35.45
CA ALA A 11 -1.10 15.05 -34.37
C ALA A 11 -2.14 14.88 -33.26
N ILE A 12 -1.67 14.70 -32.03
CA ILE A 12 -2.50 14.61 -30.82
C ILE A 12 -3.13 16.00 -30.55
N PRO A 13 -4.45 16.13 -30.35
CA PRO A 13 -5.08 17.39 -29.99
C PRO A 13 -4.52 17.93 -28.67
N ALA A 14 -4.22 19.23 -28.62
CA ALA A 14 -3.54 19.89 -27.50
C ALA A 14 -4.37 20.06 -26.21
N ASP A 15 -5.64 19.62 -26.17
CA ASP A 15 -6.57 19.89 -25.06
C ASP A 15 -6.92 18.68 -24.18
N ALA A 16 -6.10 17.62 -24.18
CA ALA A 16 -6.26 16.46 -23.28
C ALA A 16 -5.23 16.40 -22.14
N VAL A 17 -4.53 17.50 -21.87
CA VAL A 17 -3.62 17.61 -20.72
C VAL A 17 -4.24 18.62 -19.77
N GLU A 18 -4.91 18.13 -18.72
CA GLU A 18 -5.22 18.97 -17.56
C GLU A 18 -3.92 19.61 -17.08
N ALA A 19 -3.82 20.94 -17.20
CA ALA A 19 -2.72 21.70 -16.66
C ALA A 19 -2.65 21.44 -15.14
N PRO A 20 -1.45 21.19 -14.57
CA PRO A 20 -1.33 20.98 -13.15
C PRO A 20 -1.77 22.25 -12.43
N ALA A 21 -2.81 22.15 -11.61
CA ALA A 21 -3.28 23.23 -10.78
C ALA A 21 -2.12 23.70 -9.88
N THR A 22 -1.70 24.95 -10.09
CA THR A 22 -0.71 25.64 -9.25
C THR A 22 -1.34 25.97 -7.90
N SER A 23 -1.37 24.97 -7.01
CA SER A 23 -1.52 25.22 -5.58
C SER A 23 -0.21 24.88 -4.89
N SER A 24 0.38 25.86 -4.20
CA SER A 24 1.44 25.62 -3.21
C SER A 24 0.81 24.83 -2.06
N GLY A 25 0.78 23.50 -2.19
CA GLY A 25 0.14 22.57 -1.27
C GLY A 25 1.13 21.52 -0.80
N GLY A 26 1.01 21.08 0.45
CA GLY A 26 1.83 20.01 1.02
C GLY A 26 1.66 18.67 0.28
N GLN A 27 2.48 17.68 0.63
CA GLN A 27 2.41 16.33 0.05
C GLN A 27 0.99 15.73 0.16
N LYS A 28 0.58 15.00 -0.89
CA LYS A 28 -0.71 14.30 -0.95
C LYS A 28 -0.45 12.80 -0.97
N VAL A 29 -0.89 12.10 0.07
CA VAL A 29 -0.76 10.64 0.20
C VAL A 29 -2.11 10.07 0.59
N ASP A 30 -2.77 9.45 -0.38
CA ASP A 30 -4.05 8.74 -0.25
C ASP A 30 -4.02 7.46 -1.13
N PRO A 31 -5.00 6.54 -1.00
CA PRO A 31 -5.00 5.27 -1.76
C PRO A 31 -4.92 5.42 -3.28
N TRP A 32 -5.26 6.57 -3.84
CA TRP A 32 -5.30 6.85 -5.28
C TRP A 32 -4.18 7.78 -5.74
N ASN A 33 -3.74 8.71 -4.89
CA ASN A 33 -2.78 9.75 -5.23
C ASN A 33 -1.60 9.76 -4.25
N VAL A 34 -0.41 9.69 -4.82
CA VAL A 34 0.85 9.91 -4.10
C VAL A 34 1.65 10.94 -4.86
N SER A 35 1.76 12.14 -4.31
CA SER A 35 2.60 13.21 -4.87
C SER A 35 3.29 13.98 -3.76
N GLY A 36 4.59 14.25 -3.96
CA GLY A 36 5.35 15.13 -3.08
C GLY A 36 4.88 16.58 -3.14
N GLU A 37 5.35 17.39 -2.20
CA GLU A 37 5.12 18.84 -2.21
C GLU A 37 5.73 19.46 -3.48
N VAL A 38 4.99 20.33 -4.15
CA VAL A 38 5.51 21.12 -5.27
C VAL A 38 6.22 22.35 -4.71
N GLY A 39 7.54 22.42 -4.92
CA GLY A 39 8.37 23.55 -4.52
C GLY A 39 8.02 24.84 -5.27
N ALA A 40 8.51 25.98 -4.76
CA ALA A 40 8.34 27.28 -5.41
C ALA A 40 8.99 27.34 -6.82
N ASP A 41 9.88 26.40 -7.12
CA ASP A 41 10.54 26.18 -8.40
C ASP A 41 9.73 25.26 -9.35
N GLY A 42 8.54 24.82 -8.95
CA GLY A 42 7.69 23.92 -9.71
C GLY A 42 8.12 22.45 -9.69
N LYS A 43 9.16 22.09 -8.93
CA LYS A 43 9.64 20.70 -8.84
C LYS A 43 8.96 19.95 -7.71
N VAL A 44 8.61 18.69 -7.96
CA VAL A 44 8.07 17.79 -6.94
C VAL A 44 9.21 17.34 -6.01
N LYS A 45 9.07 17.58 -4.71
CA LYS A 45 10.01 17.13 -3.68
C LYS A 45 9.78 15.65 -3.36
N ALA A 46 10.81 14.99 -2.81
CA ALA A 46 10.64 13.67 -2.22
C ALA A 46 9.62 13.69 -1.06
N ILE A 47 8.96 12.56 -0.83
CA ILE A 47 7.95 12.41 0.22
C ILE A 47 8.63 12.48 1.59
N ASP A 48 8.10 13.34 2.48
CA ASP A 48 8.54 13.41 3.87
C ASP A 48 7.76 12.39 4.70
N TYR A 49 8.34 11.21 4.81
CA TYR A 49 7.76 10.10 5.56
C TYR A 49 7.69 10.36 7.08
N LYS A 50 8.55 11.21 7.67
CA LYS A 50 8.46 11.55 9.10
C LYS A 50 7.21 12.38 9.37
N LYS A 51 6.97 13.38 8.52
CA LYS A 51 5.74 14.18 8.57
C LYS A 51 4.48 13.31 8.38
N ILE A 52 4.53 12.29 7.53
CA ILE A 52 3.41 11.34 7.38
C ILE A 52 3.17 10.54 8.67
N VAL A 53 4.22 10.07 9.35
CA VAL A 53 4.07 9.37 10.64
C VAL A 53 3.33 10.24 11.65
N ASP A 54 3.71 11.51 11.76
CA ASP A 54 3.08 12.45 12.70
C ASP A 54 1.62 12.74 12.30
N GLU A 55 1.35 13.01 11.01
CA GLU A 55 0.01 13.29 10.50
C GLU A 55 -0.94 12.10 10.63
N PHE A 56 -0.44 10.89 10.39
CA PHE A 56 -1.24 9.67 10.45
C PHE A 56 -1.28 9.08 11.88
N GLY A 57 -0.42 9.55 12.78
CA GLY A 57 -0.30 9.06 14.14
C GLY A 57 0.15 7.59 14.20
N THR A 58 1.11 7.21 13.35
CA THR A 58 1.77 5.89 13.40
C THR A 58 3.01 5.96 14.30
N LYS A 59 3.69 4.83 14.53
CA LYS A 59 4.96 4.78 15.27
C LYS A 59 6.09 4.40 14.31
N LEU A 60 7.28 4.97 14.48
CA LEU A 60 8.46 4.54 13.72
C LEU A 60 8.93 3.16 14.18
N ILE A 61 9.47 2.37 13.26
CA ILE A 61 10.21 1.15 13.60
C ILE A 61 11.63 1.57 13.98
N ASP A 62 11.91 1.56 15.27
CA ASP A 62 13.22 1.91 15.83
C ASP A 62 14.11 0.67 16.04
N ASP A 63 15.37 0.90 16.39
CA ASP A 63 16.36 -0.16 16.58
C ASP A 63 15.95 -1.13 17.71
N ALA A 64 15.32 -0.61 18.78
CA ALA A 64 14.83 -1.44 19.88
C ALA A 64 13.74 -2.43 19.44
N LEU A 65 12.84 -2.00 18.54
CA LEU A 65 11.83 -2.88 17.96
C LEU A 65 12.45 -3.90 16.99
N LEU A 66 13.47 -3.53 16.22
CA LEU A 66 14.22 -4.45 15.36
C LEU A 66 14.95 -5.52 16.17
N GLU A 67 15.66 -5.12 17.24
CA GLU A 67 16.32 -6.04 18.17
C GLU A 67 15.32 -6.96 18.86
N ARG A 68 14.15 -6.43 19.25
CA ARG A 68 13.06 -7.25 19.78
C ARG A 68 12.57 -8.26 18.76
N PHE A 69 12.33 -7.85 17.52
CA PHE A 69 11.89 -8.75 16.46
C PHE A 69 12.88 -9.91 16.29
N GLU A 70 14.19 -9.61 16.23
CA GLU A 70 15.23 -10.62 16.10
C GLU A 70 15.26 -11.59 17.28
N ARG A 71 15.21 -11.06 18.50
CA ARG A 71 15.19 -11.89 19.72
C ARG A 71 13.97 -12.80 19.79
N VAL A 72 12.80 -12.29 19.43
CA VAL A 72 11.51 -13.01 19.53
C VAL A 72 11.38 -14.08 18.46
N THR A 73 11.78 -13.76 17.22
CA THR A 73 11.61 -14.67 16.07
C THR A 73 12.82 -15.58 15.85
N GLY A 74 14.00 -15.21 16.36
CA GLY A 74 15.26 -15.87 16.03
C GLY A 74 15.77 -15.55 14.63
N HIS A 75 15.15 -14.59 13.92
CA HIS A 75 15.50 -14.21 12.57
C HIS A 75 15.94 -12.74 12.49
N LYS A 76 17.08 -12.50 11.83
CA LYS A 76 17.50 -11.13 11.48
C LYS A 76 16.35 -10.41 10.75
N PRO A 77 15.92 -9.21 11.16
CA PRO A 77 14.80 -8.51 10.55
C PRO A 77 15.03 -8.31 9.06
N HIS A 78 14.00 -8.41 8.22
CA HIS A 78 14.11 -8.25 6.77
C HIS A 78 14.85 -6.97 6.38
N HIS A 79 15.61 -6.96 5.28
CA HIS A 79 16.36 -5.76 4.86
C HIS A 79 15.44 -4.57 4.61
N PHE A 80 14.18 -4.78 4.22
CA PHE A 80 13.21 -3.68 4.16
C PHE A 80 13.01 -2.97 5.51
N MET A 81 13.01 -3.71 6.62
CA MET A 81 12.91 -3.13 7.97
C MET A 81 14.24 -2.48 8.36
N ARG A 82 15.36 -3.18 8.19
CA ARG A 82 16.71 -2.66 8.53
C ARG A 82 17.08 -1.40 7.75
N ARG A 83 16.64 -1.31 6.48
CA ARG A 83 16.90 -0.19 5.57
C ARG A 83 15.82 0.88 5.61
N GLN A 84 14.88 0.80 6.56
CA GLN A 84 13.80 1.79 6.74
C GLN A 84 12.93 1.98 5.47
N ILE A 85 12.82 0.94 4.65
CA ILE A 85 11.82 0.86 3.57
C ILE A 85 10.47 0.57 4.21
N VAL A 86 10.41 -0.36 5.14
CA VAL A 86 9.30 -0.51 6.10
C VAL A 86 9.70 0.27 7.33
N PHE A 87 9.02 1.40 7.56
CA PHE A 87 9.53 2.45 8.44
C PHE A 87 8.58 2.79 9.59
N SER A 88 7.30 2.46 9.47
CA SER A 88 6.32 2.72 10.52
C SER A 88 5.38 1.54 10.74
N HIS A 89 4.77 1.50 11.92
CA HIS A 89 3.87 0.44 12.34
C HIS A 89 2.70 0.98 13.18
N ARG A 90 1.70 0.11 13.37
CA ARG A 90 0.73 0.19 14.46
C ARG A 90 0.71 -1.14 15.16
N ASP A 91 0.99 -1.14 16.46
CA ASP A 91 0.83 -2.29 17.35
C ASP A 91 1.59 -3.58 16.94
N LEU A 92 2.72 -3.48 16.21
CA LEU A 92 3.60 -4.62 15.91
C LEU A 92 4.06 -5.31 17.21
N GLU A 93 4.26 -4.54 18.27
CA GLU A 93 4.56 -5.03 19.61
C GLU A 93 3.55 -6.07 20.12
N LEU A 94 2.27 -5.93 19.77
CA LEU A 94 1.21 -6.88 20.17
C LEU A 94 1.30 -8.19 19.39
N ILE A 95 1.71 -8.12 18.12
CA ILE A 95 1.95 -9.33 17.31
C ILE A 95 3.15 -10.10 17.87
N LEU A 96 4.22 -9.39 18.26
CA LEU A 96 5.37 -10.01 18.91
C LEU A 96 5.00 -10.62 20.26
N ASP A 97 4.21 -9.93 21.09
CA ASP A 97 3.69 -10.49 22.36
C ASP A 97 2.93 -11.81 22.12
N ARG A 98 2.08 -11.85 21.08
CA ARG A 98 1.30 -13.04 20.73
C ARG A 98 2.18 -14.17 20.24
N TYR A 99 3.16 -13.87 19.39
CA TYR A 99 4.11 -14.85 18.90
C TYR A 99 4.90 -15.48 20.06
N GLU A 100 5.41 -14.68 21.00
CA GLU A 100 6.09 -15.18 22.21
C GLU A 100 5.20 -16.11 23.06
N LYS A 101 3.90 -15.81 23.13
CA LYS A 101 2.91 -16.59 23.88
C LYS A 101 2.29 -17.75 23.10
N LYS A 102 2.65 -17.93 21.83
CA LYS A 102 2.03 -18.89 20.89
C LYS A 102 0.52 -18.67 20.72
N GLU A 103 0.08 -17.42 20.84
CA GLU A 103 -1.31 -17.02 20.63
C GLU A 103 -1.60 -16.77 19.14
N PRO A 104 -2.77 -17.20 18.62
CA PRO A 104 -3.14 -17.01 17.22
C PRO A 104 -3.15 -15.55 16.75
N PHE A 105 -2.65 -15.32 15.54
CA PHE A 105 -2.89 -14.15 14.71
C PHE A 105 -2.78 -14.58 13.25
N PHE A 106 -3.13 -13.71 12.30
CA PHE A 106 -2.97 -13.99 10.88
C PHE A 106 -2.41 -12.78 10.14
N ILE A 107 -1.95 -12.99 8.91
CA ILE A 107 -1.46 -11.93 8.04
C ILE A 107 -2.51 -11.64 6.97
N TYR A 108 -2.73 -10.37 6.69
CA TYR A 108 -3.61 -9.92 5.63
C TYR A 108 -2.91 -8.90 4.75
N THR A 109 -2.93 -9.11 3.44
CA THR A 109 -2.58 -8.07 2.46
C THR A 109 -3.54 -8.15 1.27
N GLY A 110 -3.41 -7.26 0.28
CA GLY A 110 -4.32 -7.27 -0.85
C GLY A 110 -3.76 -6.62 -2.10
N ARG A 111 -4.43 -6.88 -3.21
CA ARG A 111 -4.12 -6.34 -4.52
C ARG A 111 -5.40 -6.00 -5.25
N GLY A 112 -5.45 -4.78 -5.76
CA GLY A 112 -6.46 -4.39 -6.73
C GLY A 112 -6.00 -4.69 -8.16
N PRO A 113 -6.60 -5.67 -8.85
CA PRO A 113 -6.14 -6.16 -10.15
C PRO A 113 -6.51 -5.20 -11.29
N SER A 114 -5.51 -4.47 -11.79
CA SER A 114 -5.71 -3.36 -12.74
C SER A 114 -5.27 -3.67 -14.19
N SER A 115 -4.56 -4.76 -14.40
CA SER A 115 -3.93 -5.14 -15.67
C SER A 115 -3.40 -6.57 -15.58
N ASP A 116 -3.09 -7.19 -16.71
CA ASP A 116 -2.60 -8.59 -16.78
C ASP A 116 -1.26 -8.84 -16.08
N SER A 117 -0.46 -7.80 -15.86
CA SER A 117 0.89 -7.94 -15.31
C SER A 117 1.16 -6.93 -14.20
N MET A 118 1.83 -7.42 -13.15
CA MET A 118 2.43 -6.60 -12.10
C MET A 118 3.74 -5.93 -12.56
N HIS A 119 4.13 -4.87 -11.85
CA HIS A 119 5.47 -4.26 -11.93
C HIS A 119 6.20 -4.44 -10.61
N ILE A 120 7.51 -4.19 -10.60
CA ILE A 120 8.37 -4.44 -9.43
C ILE A 120 7.87 -3.74 -8.15
N GLY A 121 7.26 -2.55 -8.27
CA GLY A 121 6.65 -1.86 -7.13
C GLY A 121 5.48 -2.61 -6.47
N HIS A 122 4.72 -3.42 -7.22
CA HIS A 122 3.64 -4.24 -6.65
C HIS A 122 4.17 -5.44 -5.88
N VAL A 123 5.39 -5.90 -6.18
CA VAL A 123 5.96 -7.11 -5.61
C VAL A 123 6.53 -6.85 -4.21
N VAL A 124 6.95 -5.61 -3.92
CA VAL A 124 7.55 -5.23 -2.64
C VAL A 124 6.70 -5.60 -1.40
N PRO A 125 5.40 -5.22 -1.31
CA PRO A 125 4.58 -5.63 -0.16
C PRO A 125 4.45 -7.15 -0.03
N PHE A 126 4.36 -7.86 -1.16
CA PHE A 126 4.23 -9.31 -1.16
C PHE A 126 5.53 -10.03 -0.78
N GLN A 127 6.70 -9.52 -1.14
CA GLN A 127 7.99 -10.08 -0.68
C GLN A 127 8.10 -10.03 0.84
N LEU A 128 7.76 -8.88 1.44
CA LEU A 128 7.72 -8.72 2.88
C LEU A 128 6.69 -9.67 3.50
N THR A 129 5.50 -9.74 2.92
CA THR A 129 4.40 -10.59 3.42
C THR A 129 4.79 -12.07 3.38
N LYS A 130 5.45 -12.52 2.32
CA LYS A 130 5.97 -13.88 2.18
C LYS A 130 6.97 -14.17 3.29
N TRP A 131 7.96 -13.28 3.47
CA TRP A 131 8.96 -13.43 4.52
C TRP A 131 8.35 -13.44 5.93
N LEU A 132 7.39 -12.55 6.20
CA LEU A 132 6.68 -12.52 7.48
C LEU A 132 5.87 -13.81 7.72
N SER A 133 5.16 -14.31 6.71
CA SER A 133 4.40 -15.57 6.82
C SER A 133 5.32 -16.76 7.10
N ASP A 134 6.52 -16.79 6.53
CA ASP A 134 7.50 -17.86 6.79
C ASP A 134 8.13 -17.75 8.18
N VAL A 135 8.60 -16.56 8.58
CA VAL A 135 9.28 -16.33 9.86
C VAL A 135 8.33 -16.49 11.04
N LEU A 136 7.09 -16.01 10.89
CA LEU A 136 6.09 -16.07 11.94
C LEU A 136 5.23 -17.34 11.88
N ASP A 137 5.42 -18.19 10.86
CA ASP A 137 4.58 -19.34 10.53
C ASP A 137 3.07 -19.07 10.68
N ALA A 138 2.64 -17.92 10.16
CA ALA A 138 1.29 -17.42 10.32
C ALA A 138 0.45 -17.63 9.04
N PRO A 139 -0.87 -17.93 9.18
CA PRO A 139 -1.76 -18.07 8.05
C PRO A 139 -1.95 -16.71 7.38
N LEU A 140 -2.02 -16.74 6.05
CA LEU A 140 -2.07 -15.55 5.20
C LEU A 140 -3.34 -15.54 4.37
N VAL A 141 -4.04 -14.42 4.38
CA VAL A 141 -5.13 -14.13 3.44
C VAL A 141 -4.74 -12.98 2.51
N ILE A 142 -4.99 -13.16 1.20
CA ILE A 142 -4.72 -12.16 0.17
C ILE A 142 -6.03 -11.83 -0.54
N MET A 143 -6.48 -10.58 -0.39
CA MET A 143 -7.70 -10.08 -1.02
C MET A 143 -7.40 -9.54 -2.42
N MET A 144 -8.21 -9.95 -3.39
CA MET A 144 -8.18 -9.45 -4.76
C MET A 144 -9.40 -8.57 -5.02
N THR A 145 -9.19 -7.25 -5.05
CA THR A 145 -10.26 -6.24 -5.05
C THR A 145 -10.76 -5.96 -6.47
N ASP A 146 -11.24 -7.00 -7.15
CA ASP A 146 -11.81 -6.87 -8.51
C ASP A 146 -13.06 -6.00 -8.54
N ASP A 147 -13.93 -6.11 -7.53
CA ASP A 147 -15.09 -5.25 -7.37
C ASP A 147 -14.70 -3.76 -7.25
N GLU A 148 -13.67 -3.41 -6.48
CA GLU A 148 -13.09 -2.07 -6.41
C GLU A 148 -12.66 -1.59 -7.80
N LYS A 149 -11.92 -2.42 -8.54
CA LYS A 149 -11.39 -2.01 -9.84
C LYS A 149 -12.47 -1.83 -10.89
N PHE A 150 -13.58 -2.51 -10.75
CA PHE A 150 -14.80 -2.21 -11.50
C PHE A 150 -15.44 -0.89 -11.03
N LEU A 151 -15.72 -0.74 -9.73
CA LEU A 151 -16.40 0.42 -9.15
C LEU A 151 -15.68 1.76 -9.35
N PHE A 152 -14.35 1.73 -9.42
CA PHE A 152 -13.50 2.91 -9.60
C PHE A 152 -13.15 3.23 -11.04
N SER A 153 -13.49 2.35 -11.99
CA SER A 153 -13.23 2.54 -13.42
C SER A 153 -14.53 2.81 -14.17
N GLU A 154 -14.51 3.79 -15.06
CA GLU A 154 -15.63 4.02 -15.99
C GLU A 154 -15.60 3.08 -17.20
N LYS A 155 -14.48 2.39 -17.42
CA LYS A 155 -14.18 1.68 -18.68
C LYS A 155 -14.13 0.16 -18.56
N ARG A 156 -14.03 -0.38 -17.34
CA ARG A 156 -13.78 -1.81 -17.13
C ARG A 156 -15.07 -2.58 -16.96
N THR A 157 -15.13 -3.80 -17.47
CA THR A 157 -16.21 -4.74 -17.17
C THR A 157 -15.86 -5.64 -15.98
N VAL A 158 -16.86 -6.37 -15.47
CA VAL A 158 -16.67 -7.36 -14.38
C VAL A 158 -15.80 -8.51 -14.86
N GLU A 159 -16.05 -8.99 -16.08
CA GLU A 159 -15.30 -10.10 -16.68
C GLU A 159 -13.83 -9.75 -16.87
N GLU A 160 -13.52 -8.51 -17.27
CA GLU A 160 -12.14 -8.03 -17.39
C GLU A 160 -11.40 -8.03 -16.05
N VAL A 161 -12.02 -7.51 -14.99
CA VAL A 161 -11.35 -7.46 -13.67
C VAL A 161 -11.22 -8.85 -13.05
N GLN A 162 -12.17 -9.76 -13.26
CA GLN A 162 -12.05 -11.16 -12.85
C GLN A 162 -10.95 -11.90 -13.62
N HIS A 163 -10.79 -11.61 -14.92
CA HIS A 163 -9.65 -12.10 -15.70
C HIS A 163 -8.32 -11.60 -15.10
N TYR A 164 -8.22 -10.30 -14.82
CA TYR A 164 -7.04 -9.72 -14.17
C TYR A 164 -6.79 -10.32 -12.78
N THR A 165 -7.83 -10.65 -12.02
CA THR A 165 -7.70 -11.34 -10.72
C THR A 165 -6.93 -12.65 -10.88
N ARG A 166 -7.32 -13.50 -11.83
CA ARG A 166 -6.66 -14.79 -12.04
C ARG A 166 -5.22 -14.63 -12.53
N GLU A 167 -4.95 -13.71 -13.45
CA GLU A 167 -3.58 -13.46 -13.92
C GLU A 167 -2.69 -12.84 -12.82
N ASN A 168 -3.22 -11.95 -11.99
CA ASN A 168 -2.49 -11.38 -10.85
C ASN A 168 -2.32 -12.42 -9.73
N ALA A 169 -3.24 -13.37 -9.56
CA ALA A 169 -3.05 -14.50 -8.64
C ALA A 169 -1.84 -15.35 -9.06
N LYS A 170 -1.63 -15.59 -10.36
CA LYS A 170 -0.40 -16.26 -10.86
C LYS A 170 0.86 -15.48 -10.51
N ASP A 171 0.84 -14.16 -10.69
CA ASP A 171 1.96 -13.29 -10.32
C ASP A 171 2.25 -13.39 -8.80
N ILE A 172 1.21 -13.34 -7.97
CA ILE A 172 1.34 -13.43 -6.50
C ILE A 172 1.88 -14.80 -6.09
N ILE A 173 1.36 -15.90 -6.65
CA ILE A 173 1.83 -17.26 -6.36
C ILE A 173 3.31 -17.42 -6.76
N ALA A 174 3.72 -16.81 -7.87
CA ALA A 174 5.11 -16.85 -8.35
C ALA A 174 6.13 -16.17 -7.41
N ILE A 175 5.66 -15.41 -6.40
CA ILE A 175 6.51 -14.88 -5.33
C ILE A 175 6.99 -16.00 -4.40
N GLY A 176 6.27 -17.13 -4.35
CA GLY A 176 6.67 -18.32 -3.59
C GLY A 176 6.02 -18.41 -2.22
N PHE A 177 4.74 -18.04 -2.10
CA PHE A 177 3.94 -18.30 -0.90
C PHE A 177 3.73 -19.80 -0.70
N ASN A 178 3.63 -20.23 0.56
CA ASN A 178 3.31 -21.63 0.88
C ASN A 178 1.79 -21.87 0.66
N PRO A 179 1.39 -22.80 -0.22
CA PRO A 179 -0.02 -23.11 -0.48
C PRO A 179 -0.75 -23.66 0.73
N GLU A 180 -0.10 -24.29 1.71
CA GLU A 180 -0.80 -24.86 2.87
C GLU A 180 -1.29 -23.78 3.85
N ARG A 181 -0.64 -22.61 3.87
CA ARG A 181 -0.96 -21.50 4.79
C ARG A 181 -1.44 -20.22 4.11
N THR A 182 -1.72 -20.26 2.80
CA THR A 182 -2.12 -19.06 2.04
C THR A 182 -3.46 -19.24 1.35
N PHE A 183 -4.38 -18.31 1.59
CA PHE A 183 -5.66 -18.23 0.91
C PHE A 183 -5.74 -16.92 0.10
N ILE A 184 -5.96 -17.02 -1.21
CA ILE A 184 -6.16 -15.86 -2.10
C ILE A 184 -7.64 -15.83 -2.45
N PHE A 185 -8.30 -14.67 -2.51
CA PHE A 185 -9.70 -14.64 -2.88
C PHE A 185 -10.07 -13.41 -3.71
N SER A 186 -10.92 -13.64 -4.72
CA SER A 186 -11.67 -12.58 -5.43
C SER A 186 -12.78 -12.06 -4.53
N ASP A 187 -12.99 -10.75 -4.49
CA ASP A 187 -14.11 -10.17 -3.77
C ASP A 187 -15.44 -10.62 -4.37
N TYR A 188 -15.56 -10.64 -5.71
CA TYR A 188 -16.76 -11.18 -6.37
C TYR A 188 -17.04 -12.66 -5.99
N ASP A 189 -16.03 -13.52 -6.00
CA ASP A 189 -16.23 -14.96 -5.78
C ASP A 189 -16.35 -15.34 -4.30
N TYR A 190 -15.77 -14.56 -3.39
CA TYR A 190 -15.80 -14.83 -1.96
C TYR A 190 -17.02 -14.24 -1.24
N MET A 191 -17.64 -13.20 -1.82
CA MET A 191 -18.76 -12.48 -1.23
C MET A 191 -19.88 -13.40 -0.72
N GLY A 192 -20.38 -13.10 0.48
CA GLY A 192 -21.46 -13.84 1.12
C GLY A 192 -21.07 -14.39 2.50
N GLY A 193 -21.94 -15.23 3.08
CA GLY A 193 -21.66 -15.93 4.33
C GLY A 193 -21.22 -15.03 5.48
N ALA A 194 -20.18 -15.45 6.22
CA ALA A 194 -19.63 -14.72 7.34
C ALA A 194 -18.92 -13.41 6.92
N PHE A 195 -18.29 -13.39 5.74
CA PHE A 195 -17.65 -12.19 5.20
C PHE A 195 -18.67 -11.07 4.99
N TYR A 196 -19.81 -11.33 4.34
CA TYR A 196 -20.87 -10.33 4.15
C TYR A 196 -21.52 -9.87 5.46
N LYS A 197 -21.63 -10.75 6.47
CA LYS A 197 -22.07 -10.34 7.81
C LYS A 197 -21.12 -9.32 8.43
N ASN A 198 -19.81 -9.48 8.27
CA ASN A 198 -18.85 -8.47 8.73
C ASN A 198 -18.91 -7.18 7.91
N ILE A 199 -19.07 -7.28 6.59
CA ILE A 199 -19.23 -6.10 5.72
C ILE A 199 -20.40 -5.25 6.20
N THR A 200 -21.55 -5.85 6.47
CA THR A 200 -22.73 -5.11 6.96
C THR A 200 -22.53 -4.54 8.38
N ARG A 201 -21.85 -5.26 9.28
CA ARG A 201 -21.48 -4.77 10.63
C ARG A 201 -20.57 -3.54 10.55
N VAL A 202 -19.58 -3.57 9.65
CA VAL A 202 -18.64 -2.46 9.43
C VAL A 202 -19.33 -1.30 8.73
N ALA A 203 -20.07 -1.55 7.65
CA ALA A 203 -20.79 -0.52 6.90
C ALA A 203 -21.76 0.27 7.79
N LYS A 204 -22.44 -0.39 8.75
CA LYS A 204 -23.29 0.29 9.74
C LYS A 204 -22.54 1.30 10.63
N ARG A 205 -21.22 1.15 10.79
CA ARG A 205 -20.37 2.02 11.63
C ARG A 205 -19.72 3.15 10.85
N ILE A 206 -19.55 3.00 9.53
CA ILE A 206 -18.93 4.02 8.68
C ILE A 206 -20.02 4.95 8.17
N THR A 207 -20.07 6.17 8.71
CA THR A 207 -20.99 7.19 8.19
C THR A 207 -20.50 7.75 6.86
N VAL A 208 -21.42 8.27 6.03
CA VAL A 208 -21.05 8.99 4.80
C VAL A 208 -20.07 10.13 5.10
N ASN A 209 -20.26 10.87 6.20
CA ASN A 209 -19.34 11.94 6.61
C ASN A 209 -17.93 11.41 6.91
N THR A 210 -17.83 10.22 7.52
CA THR A 210 -16.54 9.54 7.74
C THR A 210 -15.90 9.21 6.40
N ALA A 211 -16.66 8.63 5.46
CA ALA A 211 -16.16 8.29 4.14
C ALA A 211 -15.67 9.53 3.37
N LYS A 212 -16.44 10.63 3.35
CA LYS A 212 -16.04 11.91 2.76
C LYS A 212 -14.76 12.46 3.41
N ALA A 213 -14.66 12.44 4.73
CA ALA A 213 -13.52 13.01 5.46
C ALA A 213 -12.22 12.20 5.31
N VAL A 214 -12.31 10.87 5.19
CA VAL A 214 -11.13 9.99 5.13
C VAL A 214 -10.68 9.75 3.69
N PHE A 215 -11.64 9.56 2.78
CA PHE A 215 -11.37 9.14 1.41
C PHE A 215 -11.59 10.25 0.37
N GLY A 216 -12.10 11.42 0.78
CA GLY A 216 -12.33 12.54 -0.14
C GLY A 216 -13.49 12.32 -1.11
N PHE A 217 -14.38 11.35 -0.84
CA PHE A 217 -15.60 11.17 -1.65
C PHE A 217 -16.55 12.37 -1.51
N ASP A 218 -17.39 12.55 -2.51
CA ASP A 218 -18.41 13.60 -2.58
C ASP A 218 -19.74 13.03 -3.08
N ASP A 219 -20.73 13.91 -3.32
CA ASP A 219 -22.06 13.49 -3.76
C ASP A 219 -22.11 13.01 -5.22
N SER A 220 -21.00 13.14 -5.97
CA SER A 220 -20.85 12.55 -7.31
C SER A 220 -20.29 11.13 -7.29
N SER A 221 -19.73 10.70 -6.14
CA SER A 221 -19.16 9.37 -5.97
C SER A 221 -20.27 8.31 -5.93
N ASN A 222 -20.14 7.24 -6.73
CA ASN A 222 -21.12 6.15 -6.72
C ASN A 222 -21.17 5.44 -5.35
N ILE A 223 -22.33 4.89 -5.01
CA ILE A 223 -22.56 4.25 -3.70
C ILE A 223 -21.61 3.07 -3.43
N GLY A 224 -21.12 2.40 -4.49
CA GLY A 224 -20.15 1.33 -4.39
C GLY A 224 -18.79 1.82 -3.88
N LYS A 225 -18.28 2.93 -4.41
CA LYS A 225 -17.03 3.57 -3.93
C LYS A 225 -17.10 3.90 -2.43
N VAL A 226 -18.23 4.48 -2.00
CA VAL A 226 -18.46 4.85 -0.60
C VAL A 226 -18.55 3.62 0.30
N HIS A 227 -19.18 2.54 -0.17
CA HIS A 227 -19.34 1.29 0.57
C HIS A 227 -18.07 0.43 0.63
N PHE A 228 -17.20 0.52 -0.38
CA PHE A 228 -16.04 -0.37 -0.55
C PHE A 228 -15.11 -0.43 0.68
N ALA A 229 -14.95 0.67 1.42
CA ALA A 229 -14.16 0.68 2.65
C ALA A 229 -14.60 -0.39 3.67
N ALA A 230 -15.90 -0.73 3.70
CA ALA A 230 -16.41 -1.81 4.55
C ALA A 230 -15.99 -3.20 4.08
N ILE A 231 -15.82 -3.39 2.76
CA ILE A 231 -15.35 -4.64 2.15
C ILE A 231 -13.88 -4.87 2.54
N GLN A 232 -13.01 -3.90 2.25
CA GLN A 232 -11.58 -3.98 2.60
C GLN A 232 -11.33 -4.11 4.11
N ALA A 233 -12.11 -3.40 4.93
CA ALA A 233 -12.02 -3.51 6.38
C ALA A 233 -12.40 -4.91 6.90
N SER A 234 -13.37 -5.57 6.28
CA SER A 234 -13.89 -6.86 6.76
C SER A 234 -12.90 -8.00 6.61
N SER A 235 -11.98 -7.90 5.64
CA SER A 235 -10.89 -8.86 5.43
C SER A 235 -9.86 -8.85 6.56
N ALA A 236 -9.87 -7.82 7.42
CA ALA A 236 -9.00 -7.74 8.59
C ALA A 236 -9.53 -8.50 9.82
N PHE A 237 -10.73 -9.08 9.76
CA PHE A 237 -11.34 -9.80 10.89
C PHE A 237 -11.38 -11.30 10.63
N ALA A 238 -10.81 -12.11 11.54
CA ALA A 238 -10.70 -13.56 11.34
C ALA A 238 -12.06 -14.26 11.20
N ASN A 239 -13.12 -13.76 11.85
CA ASN A 239 -14.47 -14.32 11.71
C ASN A 239 -15.10 -14.10 10.32
N SER A 240 -14.43 -13.38 9.40
CA SER A 240 -14.76 -13.38 7.97
C SER A 240 -14.40 -14.71 7.29
N PHE A 241 -13.47 -15.49 7.86
CA PHE A 241 -12.93 -16.72 7.28
C PHE A 241 -13.16 -17.94 8.19
N PRO A 242 -14.41 -18.38 8.41
CA PRO A 242 -14.72 -19.47 9.34
C PRO A 242 -14.07 -20.81 8.95
N HIS A 243 -13.90 -21.05 7.65
CA HIS A 243 -13.17 -22.20 7.12
C HIS A 243 -11.68 -22.26 7.52
N ILE A 244 -11.09 -21.15 7.97
CA ILE A 244 -9.70 -21.05 8.45
C ILE A 244 -9.66 -21.00 9.98
N PHE A 245 -10.50 -20.16 10.61
CA PHE A 245 -10.39 -19.84 12.03
C PHE A 245 -11.48 -20.46 12.92
N GLY A 246 -12.48 -21.12 12.33
CA GLY A 246 -13.63 -21.73 13.00
C GLY A 246 -14.86 -20.83 13.11
N ASP A 247 -15.97 -21.41 13.57
CA ASP A 247 -17.29 -20.75 13.62
C ASP A 247 -17.60 -20.04 14.96
N ASP A 248 -16.74 -20.18 15.98
CA ASP A 248 -16.93 -19.50 17.27
C ASP A 248 -16.58 -18.01 17.14
N GLU A 249 -17.58 -17.19 16.78
CA GLU A 249 -17.43 -15.74 16.63
C GLU A 249 -16.88 -15.06 17.89
N LYS A 250 -17.17 -15.57 19.11
CA LYS A 250 -16.67 -14.95 20.34
C LYS A 250 -15.15 -15.04 20.45
N ARG A 251 -14.55 -16.11 19.90
CA ARG A 251 -13.10 -16.31 19.89
C ARG A 251 -12.45 -15.72 18.66
N THR A 252 -13.00 -15.99 17.48
CA THR A 252 -12.40 -15.55 16.21
C THR A 252 -12.36 -14.03 16.10
N THR A 253 -13.30 -13.31 16.70
CA THR A 253 -13.24 -11.83 16.78
C THR A 253 -12.09 -11.29 17.63
N GLN A 254 -11.44 -12.13 18.44
CA GLN A 254 -10.31 -11.77 19.29
C GLN A 254 -8.95 -12.15 18.66
N ILE A 255 -8.95 -12.64 17.40
CA ILE A 255 -7.74 -12.93 16.63
C ILE A 255 -7.41 -11.69 15.78
N PRO A 256 -6.33 -10.94 16.09
CA PRO A 256 -5.89 -9.79 15.32
C PRO A 256 -5.22 -10.26 14.03
N CYS A 257 -5.17 -9.36 13.06
CA CYS A 257 -4.31 -9.51 11.90
C CYS A 257 -3.11 -8.57 11.96
N LEU A 258 -2.04 -8.94 11.25
CA LEU A 258 -0.95 -8.07 10.84
C LEU A 258 -1.13 -7.73 9.36
N ILE A 259 -1.10 -6.43 9.02
CA ILE A 259 -1.29 -5.94 7.66
C ILE A 259 -0.01 -5.27 7.14
N PRO A 260 0.78 -5.95 6.31
CA PRO A 260 1.86 -5.33 5.55
C PRO A 260 1.28 -4.62 4.32
N CYS A 261 1.43 -3.30 4.26
CA CYS A 261 0.94 -2.48 3.15
C CYS A 261 1.85 -1.27 2.92
N ALA A 262 1.66 -0.59 1.79
CA ALA A 262 2.23 0.75 1.62
C ALA A 262 1.42 1.76 2.44
N ILE A 263 2.06 2.87 2.83
CA ILE A 263 1.47 3.86 3.74
C ILE A 263 0.18 4.53 3.22
N ASP A 264 -0.06 4.54 1.90
CA ASP A 264 -1.30 5.05 1.28
C ASP A 264 -2.55 4.25 1.69
N GLN A 265 -2.39 3.01 2.17
CA GLN A 265 -3.50 2.17 2.62
C GLN A 265 -3.90 2.41 4.08
N ASP A 266 -3.09 3.12 4.88
CA ASP A 266 -3.40 3.40 6.30
C ASP A 266 -4.78 4.05 6.52
N PRO A 267 -5.30 4.96 5.67
CA PRO A 267 -6.64 5.52 5.83
C PRO A 267 -7.76 4.47 5.93
N TYR A 268 -7.69 3.38 5.14
CA TYR A 268 -8.65 2.27 5.27
C TYR A 268 -8.56 1.62 6.64
N PHE A 269 -7.36 1.28 7.07
CA PHE A 269 -7.16 0.50 8.29
C PHE A 269 -7.25 1.32 9.56
N ARG A 270 -7.07 2.63 9.48
CA ARG A 270 -7.41 3.56 10.58
C ARG A 270 -8.92 3.50 10.86
N VAL A 271 -9.76 3.55 9.82
CA VAL A 271 -11.21 3.36 9.96
C VAL A 271 -11.54 1.95 10.45
N THR A 272 -10.84 0.92 9.95
CA THR A 272 -11.00 -0.47 10.42
C THR A 272 -10.73 -0.60 11.91
N ARG A 273 -9.69 0.04 12.45
CA ARG A 273 -9.35 0.02 13.87
C ARG A 273 -10.41 0.69 14.74
N ASP A 274 -11.01 1.78 14.27
CA ASP A 274 -12.13 2.45 14.94
C ASP A 274 -13.39 1.56 14.92
N CYS A 275 -13.69 0.92 13.79
CA CYS A 275 -14.78 -0.05 13.68
C CYS A 275 -14.57 -1.25 14.59
N ALA A 276 -13.35 -1.79 14.66
CA ALA A 276 -12.99 -2.91 15.52
C ALA A 276 -13.26 -2.59 16.99
N ALA A 277 -12.87 -1.40 17.46
CA ALA A 277 -13.16 -0.96 18.82
C ALA A 277 -14.67 -0.92 19.10
N GLY A 278 -15.46 -0.37 18.17
CA GLY A 278 -16.91 -0.30 18.30
C GLY A 278 -17.61 -1.67 18.25
N LEU A 279 -17.04 -2.64 17.52
CA LEU A 279 -17.53 -4.01 17.41
C LEU A 279 -16.98 -4.93 18.50
N HIS A 280 -16.06 -4.46 19.35
CA HIS A 280 -15.30 -5.25 20.31
C HIS A 280 -14.48 -6.38 19.68
N TYR A 281 -13.96 -6.13 18.48
CA TYR A 281 -13.04 -7.02 17.78
C TYR A 281 -11.60 -6.60 18.07
N ALA A 282 -10.67 -7.55 17.92
CA ALA A 282 -9.25 -7.27 17.96
C ALA A 282 -8.88 -6.27 16.85
N LYS A 283 -8.12 -5.23 17.22
CA LYS A 283 -7.67 -4.23 16.25
C LYS A 283 -6.59 -4.84 15.33
N PRO A 284 -6.61 -4.57 14.02
CA PRO A 284 -5.53 -4.95 13.14
C PRO A 284 -4.25 -4.16 13.46
N SER A 285 -3.12 -4.85 13.42
CA SER A 285 -1.77 -4.27 13.47
C SER A 285 -1.27 -4.00 12.06
N LEU A 286 -0.35 -3.04 11.89
CA LEU A 286 0.09 -2.60 10.57
C LEU A 286 1.62 -2.47 10.48
N LEU A 287 2.14 -2.73 9.30
CA LEU A 287 3.50 -2.36 8.86
C LEU A 287 3.40 -1.59 7.56
N HIS A 288 3.99 -0.39 7.55
CA HIS A 288 3.93 0.50 6.41
C HIS A 288 5.26 0.59 5.67
N SER A 289 5.22 0.28 4.38
CA SER A 289 6.33 0.54 3.47
C SER A 289 6.25 1.93 2.85
N ARG A 290 7.42 2.45 2.50
CA ARG A 290 7.58 3.53 1.51
C ARG A 290 7.15 3.04 0.14
N PHE A 291 6.92 3.98 -0.77
CA PHE A 291 6.73 3.66 -2.18
C PHE A 291 8.07 3.38 -2.85
N LEU A 292 8.03 2.51 -3.85
CA LEU A 292 9.08 2.43 -4.84
C LEU A 292 8.81 3.52 -5.89
N ASP A 293 9.73 4.47 -6.02
CA ASP A 293 9.59 5.59 -6.95
C ASP A 293 9.47 5.11 -8.41
N ALA A 294 8.74 5.84 -9.24
CA ALA A 294 8.74 5.59 -10.68
C ALA A 294 10.11 5.88 -11.30
N LEU A 295 10.33 5.39 -12.52
CA LEU A 295 11.60 5.60 -13.22
C LEU A 295 11.95 7.10 -13.36
N GLN A 296 10.95 7.97 -13.52
CA GLN A 296 11.14 9.41 -13.72
C GLN A 296 11.71 10.16 -12.50
N GLY A 297 11.72 9.54 -11.31
CA GLY A 297 12.36 10.10 -10.13
C GLY A 297 11.46 10.22 -8.89
N PRO A 298 12.03 10.77 -7.80
CA PRO A 298 11.39 10.84 -6.50
C PRO A 298 10.04 11.55 -6.51
N GLY A 299 9.09 11.05 -5.72
CA GLY A 299 7.79 11.70 -5.54
C GLY A 299 6.74 11.35 -6.61
N SER A 300 7.04 10.35 -7.45
CA SER A 300 6.11 9.78 -8.42
C SER A 300 5.94 8.27 -8.20
N LYS A 301 4.72 7.74 -8.34
CA LYS A 301 4.40 6.31 -8.20
C LYS A 301 4.40 5.63 -9.57
N MET A 302 4.92 4.41 -9.65
CA MET A 302 4.79 3.59 -10.87
C MET A 302 3.31 3.42 -11.24
N SER A 303 3.01 3.52 -12.53
CA SER A 303 1.69 3.20 -13.06
C SER A 303 1.77 2.08 -14.08
N ALA A 304 0.90 1.07 -13.91
CA ALA A 304 0.73 0.01 -14.89
C ALA A 304 0.21 0.53 -16.25
N SER A 305 -0.40 1.73 -16.29
CA SER A 305 -0.87 2.37 -17.53
C SER A 305 0.19 3.18 -18.27
N VAL A 306 1.38 3.40 -17.68
CA VAL A 306 2.45 4.21 -18.28
C VAL A 306 3.71 3.35 -18.39
N GLU A 307 3.95 2.78 -19.57
CA GLU A 307 5.01 1.79 -19.78
C GLU A 307 6.42 2.32 -19.49
N SER A 308 6.64 3.60 -19.73
CA SER A 308 7.92 4.29 -19.45
C SER A 308 8.14 4.56 -17.96
N SER A 309 7.11 4.41 -17.11
CA SER A 309 7.21 4.71 -15.67
C SER A 309 7.69 3.55 -14.81
N ALA A 310 7.59 2.32 -15.32
CA ALA A 310 7.73 1.11 -14.53
C ALA A 310 8.54 0.01 -15.23
N ILE A 311 9.20 -0.80 -14.41
CA ILE A 311 9.74 -2.11 -14.81
C ILE A 311 8.67 -3.16 -14.52
N PHE A 312 8.15 -3.81 -15.56
CA PHE A 312 7.15 -4.86 -15.43
C PHE A 312 7.81 -6.20 -15.12
N MET A 313 7.08 -7.06 -14.42
CA MET A 313 7.57 -8.42 -14.12
C MET A 313 7.77 -9.27 -15.37
N LYS A 314 7.12 -8.91 -16.48
CA LYS A 314 7.28 -9.54 -17.80
C LYS A 314 8.39 -8.94 -18.67
N ASP A 315 9.04 -7.86 -18.23
CA ASP A 315 10.09 -7.22 -19.04
C ASP A 315 11.29 -8.18 -19.19
N THR A 316 11.82 -8.26 -20.40
CA THR A 316 13.07 -8.99 -20.69
C THR A 316 14.28 -8.24 -20.14
N PRO A 317 15.43 -8.91 -19.90
CA PRO A 317 16.66 -8.23 -19.47
C PRO A 317 17.04 -7.02 -20.34
N LYS A 318 16.84 -7.12 -21.66
CA LYS A 318 17.09 -6.03 -22.62
C LYS A 318 16.13 -4.86 -22.44
N GLN A 319 14.84 -5.12 -22.19
CA GLN A 319 13.86 -4.07 -21.90
C GLN A 319 14.18 -3.36 -20.58
N ILE A 320 14.52 -4.12 -19.53
CA ILE A 320 14.92 -3.58 -18.23
C ILE A 320 16.12 -2.64 -18.39
N GLN A 321 17.19 -3.11 -19.04
CA GLN A 321 18.37 -2.31 -19.30
C GLN A 321 18.04 -1.04 -20.11
N SER A 322 17.22 -1.15 -21.16
CA SER A 322 16.80 0.00 -21.96
C SER A 322 15.99 1.01 -21.13
N LYS A 323 15.07 0.55 -20.28
CA LYS A 323 14.25 1.43 -19.43
C LYS A 323 15.10 2.13 -18.36
N MET A 324 16.00 1.39 -17.70
CA MET A 324 16.93 1.97 -16.72
C MET A 324 17.83 3.03 -17.36
N ASN A 325 18.38 2.75 -18.54
CA ASN A 325 19.25 3.70 -19.22
C ASN A 325 18.51 4.97 -19.67
N LYS A 326 17.32 4.82 -20.25
CA LYS A 326 16.56 5.94 -20.86
C LYS A 326 15.75 6.76 -19.87
N TYR A 327 15.14 6.11 -18.88
CA TYR A 327 14.09 6.74 -18.07
C TYR A 327 14.46 6.89 -16.60
N ALA A 328 15.35 6.05 -16.06
CA ALA A 328 15.72 6.15 -14.64
C ALA A 328 16.44 7.47 -14.37
N PHE A 329 15.84 8.30 -13.51
CA PHE A 329 16.41 9.55 -13.04
C PHE A 329 17.76 9.30 -12.34
N SER A 330 18.74 10.14 -12.64
CA SER A 330 20.10 10.06 -12.10
C SER A 330 20.35 11.19 -11.09
N GLY A 331 20.96 10.84 -9.96
CA GLY A 331 21.55 11.80 -9.02
C GLY A 331 22.99 12.21 -9.37
N GLY A 332 23.55 11.69 -10.46
CA GLY A 332 24.89 12.01 -10.96
C GLY A 332 24.97 13.29 -11.79
N LYS A 333 26.17 13.61 -12.25
CA LYS A 333 26.47 14.80 -13.08
C LYS A 333 26.29 14.49 -14.56
N THR A 334 26.24 15.54 -15.38
CA THR A 334 26.07 15.41 -16.83
C THR A 334 27.30 14.82 -17.50
N THR A 335 28.50 15.16 -17.02
CA THR A 335 29.77 14.65 -17.55
C THR A 335 30.48 13.71 -16.57
N ALA A 336 31.31 12.81 -17.09
CA ALA A 336 32.08 11.88 -16.26
C ALA A 336 33.15 12.61 -15.44
N GLU A 337 33.71 13.70 -15.98
CA GLU A 337 34.70 14.55 -15.33
C GLU A 337 34.10 15.24 -14.09
N GLU A 338 32.93 15.88 -14.25
CA GLU A 338 32.21 16.49 -13.12
C GLU A 338 31.82 15.45 -12.09
N GLN A 339 31.32 14.28 -12.52
CA GLN A 339 30.93 13.23 -11.60
C GLN A 339 32.13 12.70 -10.81
N ARG A 340 33.30 12.53 -11.43
CA ARG A 340 34.52 12.13 -10.71
C ARG A 340 35.02 13.19 -9.74
N ALA A 341 34.82 14.47 -10.05
CA ALA A 341 35.29 15.58 -9.22
C ALA A 341 34.34 15.87 -8.03
N GLU A 342 33.04 15.83 -8.26
CA GLU A 342 32.02 16.28 -7.31
C GLU A 342 31.19 15.14 -6.71
N GLY A 343 31.25 13.95 -7.29
CA GLY A 343 30.41 12.83 -6.91
C GLY A 343 28.98 12.90 -7.44
N ALA A 344 28.13 12.01 -6.91
CA ALA A 344 26.71 11.91 -7.22
C ALA A 344 25.87 11.83 -5.93
N ASP A 345 24.59 12.15 -6.02
CA ASP A 345 23.65 12.02 -4.90
C ASP A 345 22.87 10.70 -4.98
N PRO A 346 23.24 9.65 -4.20
CA PRO A 346 22.49 8.39 -4.19
C PRO A 346 21.08 8.53 -3.60
N ASP A 347 20.82 9.54 -2.75
CA ASP A 347 19.55 9.63 -2.04
C ASP A 347 18.40 10.05 -2.96
N VAL A 348 18.71 10.65 -4.12
CA VAL A 348 17.74 10.98 -5.19
C VAL A 348 17.84 10.07 -6.43
N ASP A 349 18.84 9.18 -6.51
CA ASP A 349 19.09 8.34 -7.68
C ASP A 349 18.19 7.09 -7.70
N VAL A 350 17.38 6.94 -8.76
CA VAL A 350 16.43 5.84 -8.87
C VAL A 350 17.11 4.47 -8.90
N SER A 351 18.29 4.37 -9.52
CA SER A 351 19.02 3.10 -9.62
C SER A 351 19.52 2.66 -8.25
N TYR A 352 20.06 3.60 -7.47
CA TYR A 352 20.42 3.33 -6.08
C TYR A 352 19.20 2.99 -5.23
N GLN A 353 18.09 3.74 -5.38
CA GLN A 353 16.86 3.44 -4.66
C GLN A 353 16.38 2.02 -4.97
N TYR A 354 16.35 1.58 -6.23
CA TYR A 354 15.93 0.21 -6.57
C TYR A 354 16.87 -0.85 -6.00
N LEU A 355 18.19 -0.62 -6.01
CA LEU A 355 19.14 -1.52 -5.35
C LEU A 355 18.86 -1.65 -3.84
N ARG A 356 18.43 -0.60 -3.14
CA ARG A 356 18.03 -0.72 -1.72
C ARG A 356 16.90 -1.71 -1.50
N PHE A 357 16.02 -1.94 -2.49
CA PHE A 357 14.95 -2.93 -2.41
C PHE A 357 15.40 -4.31 -2.86
N PHE A 358 16.10 -4.41 -3.99
CA PHE A 358 16.34 -5.71 -4.64
C PHE A 358 17.68 -6.36 -4.32
N LEU A 359 18.70 -5.58 -3.94
CA LEU A 359 20.01 -6.13 -3.59
C LEU A 359 20.04 -6.59 -2.13
N GLU A 360 20.18 -7.87 -1.85
CA GLU A 360 20.18 -8.42 -0.47
C GLU A 360 21.43 -8.05 0.35
N ASP A 361 22.58 -7.88 -0.30
CA ASP A 361 23.87 -7.64 0.36
C ASP A 361 23.99 -6.20 0.89
N ASP A 362 24.04 -6.04 2.22
CA ASP A 362 24.17 -4.75 2.90
C ASP A 362 25.58 -4.13 2.71
N GLU A 363 26.63 -4.94 2.62
CA GLU A 363 28.01 -4.47 2.44
C GLU A 363 28.24 -3.98 1.02
N GLU A 364 27.75 -4.73 0.03
CA GLU A 364 27.79 -4.31 -1.37
C GLU A 364 27.00 -3.02 -1.58
N LEU A 365 25.79 -2.92 -1.02
CA LEU A 365 24.97 -1.71 -1.11
C LEU A 365 25.66 -0.50 -0.48
N ALA A 366 26.30 -0.67 0.68
CA ALA A 366 27.05 0.40 1.35
C ALA A 366 28.26 0.84 0.50
N LYS A 367 28.97 -0.11 -0.11
CA LYS A 367 30.07 0.17 -1.05
C LYS A 367 29.57 0.95 -2.27
N ILE A 368 28.49 0.50 -2.91
CA ILE A 368 27.89 1.19 -4.07
C ILE A 368 27.53 2.64 -3.69
N ARG A 369 26.92 2.83 -2.51
CA ARG A 369 26.59 4.18 -2.02
C ARG A 369 27.81 5.08 -1.93
N GLU A 370 28.88 4.58 -1.32
CA GLU A 370 30.09 5.38 -1.13
C GLU A 370 30.79 5.65 -2.46
N GLU A 371 30.98 4.63 -3.30
CA GLU A 371 31.65 4.78 -4.59
C GLU A 371 30.90 5.73 -5.52
N TYR A 372 29.56 5.69 -5.51
CA TYR A 372 28.73 6.63 -6.28
C TYR A 372 28.83 8.05 -5.72
N ARG A 373 28.76 8.18 -4.39
CA ARG A 373 28.86 9.47 -3.69
C ARG A 373 30.21 10.15 -3.89
N THR A 374 31.31 9.41 -3.98
CA THR A 374 32.64 9.97 -4.21
C THR A 374 33.01 10.08 -5.69
N GLY A 375 32.11 9.71 -6.61
CA GLY A 375 32.38 9.78 -8.05
C GLY A 375 33.27 8.68 -8.60
N LYS A 376 33.61 7.67 -7.77
CA LYS A 376 34.38 6.50 -8.20
C LYS A 376 33.56 5.60 -9.12
N MET A 377 32.26 5.48 -8.84
CA MET A 377 31.28 4.81 -9.69
C MET A 377 30.52 5.84 -10.51
N LEU A 378 30.41 5.64 -11.82
CA LEU A 378 29.69 6.49 -12.74
C LEU A 378 28.20 6.12 -12.84
N THR A 379 27.37 7.07 -13.29
CA THR A 379 25.91 6.86 -13.51
C THR A 379 25.61 5.64 -14.39
N GLY A 380 26.40 5.43 -15.45
CA GLY A 380 26.22 4.28 -16.34
C GLY A 380 26.50 2.94 -15.64
N GLU A 381 27.43 2.92 -14.68
CA GLU A 381 27.82 1.71 -13.95
C GLU A 381 26.76 1.31 -12.93
N ILE A 382 26.23 2.26 -12.14
CA ILE A 382 25.14 1.97 -11.20
C ILE A 382 23.85 1.56 -11.91
N LYS A 383 23.52 2.21 -13.04
CA LYS A 383 22.37 1.82 -13.87
C LYS A 383 22.50 0.39 -14.39
N LYS A 384 23.70 0.02 -14.84
CA LYS A 384 24.00 -1.35 -15.27
C LYS A 384 23.85 -2.34 -14.11
N ARG A 385 24.48 -2.08 -12.96
CA ARG A 385 24.39 -2.94 -11.77
C ARG A 385 22.96 -3.15 -11.30
N CYS A 386 22.15 -2.08 -11.31
CA CYS A 386 20.73 -2.16 -10.99
C CYS A 386 19.93 -2.93 -12.04
N ALA A 387 20.19 -2.71 -13.34
CA ALA A 387 19.52 -3.45 -14.40
C ALA A 387 19.82 -4.95 -14.34
N ASP A 388 21.07 -5.32 -14.03
CA ASP A 388 21.50 -6.70 -13.87
C ASP A 388 20.79 -7.37 -12.68
N GLU A 389 20.67 -6.69 -11.53
CA GLU A 389 19.93 -7.17 -10.35
C GLU A 389 18.44 -7.42 -10.67
N LEU A 390 17.79 -6.43 -11.28
CA LEU A 390 16.38 -6.50 -11.64
C LEU A 390 16.12 -7.56 -12.72
N ALA A 391 17.04 -7.71 -13.67
CA ALA A 391 16.95 -8.76 -14.68
C ALA A 391 17.02 -10.14 -14.04
N ALA A 392 17.99 -10.37 -13.14
CA ALA A 392 18.09 -11.63 -12.40
C ALA A 392 16.81 -11.92 -11.60
N TYR A 393 16.28 -10.90 -10.90
CA TYR A 393 15.04 -11.02 -10.15
C TYR A 393 13.82 -11.36 -11.04
N CYS A 394 13.60 -10.59 -12.11
CA CYS A 394 12.49 -10.79 -13.03
C CYS A 394 12.57 -12.13 -13.76
N THR A 395 13.75 -12.57 -14.19
CA THR A 395 13.93 -13.88 -14.82
C THR A 395 13.59 -15.01 -13.84
N ALA A 396 14.11 -14.98 -12.62
CA ALA A 396 13.77 -15.99 -11.60
C ALA A 396 12.27 -15.98 -11.25
N PHE A 397 11.64 -14.82 -11.22
CA PHE A 397 10.19 -14.69 -11.07
C PHE A 397 9.42 -15.32 -12.23
N GLN A 398 9.80 -15.02 -13.48
CA GLN A 398 9.17 -15.56 -14.69
C GLN A 398 9.26 -17.09 -14.73
N GLU A 399 10.39 -17.67 -14.33
CA GLU A 399 10.58 -19.12 -14.22
C GLU A 399 9.63 -19.77 -13.19
N ARG A 400 9.38 -19.10 -12.05
CA ARG A 400 8.39 -19.57 -11.07
C ARG A 400 6.98 -19.41 -11.59
N ARG A 401 6.65 -18.26 -12.21
CA ARG A 401 5.35 -17.99 -12.81
C ARG A 401 4.98 -18.99 -13.89
N ALA A 402 5.94 -19.39 -14.72
CA ALA A 402 5.74 -20.40 -15.77
C ALA A 402 5.34 -21.79 -15.23
N LYS A 403 5.58 -22.07 -13.95
CA LYS A 403 5.21 -23.32 -13.28
C LYS A 403 3.83 -23.24 -12.60
N VAL A 404 3.21 -22.06 -12.53
CA VAL A 404 1.90 -21.87 -11.91
C VAL A 404 0.81 -22.32 -12.89
N THR A 405 0.14 -23.43 -12.55
CA THR A 405 -0.99 -23.98 -13.31
C THR A 405 -2.32 -23.41 -12.83
N GLU A 406 -3.40 -23.60 -13.60
CA GLU A 406 -4.75 -23.28 -13.11
C GLU A 406 -5.10 -24.06 -11.84
N ASP A 407 -4.74 -25.35 -11.76
CA ASP A 407 -4.93 -26.14 -10.53
C ASP A 407 -4.20 -25.52 -9.31
N THR A 408 -3.04 -24.90 -9.55
CA THR A 408 -2.32 -24.19 -8.49
C THR A 408 -3.11 -22.94 -8.07
N VAL A 409 -3.59 -22.15 -9.03
CA VAL A 409 -4.44 -20.98 -8.74
C VAL A 409 -5.70 -21.38 -7.98
N ASP A 410 -6.38 -22.43 -8.43
CA ASP A 410 -7.59 -22.97 -7.79
C ASP A 410 -7.31 -23.48 -6.39
N LEU A 411 -6.16 -24.14 -6.17
CA LEU A 411 -5.73 -24.53 -4.83
C LEU A 411 -5.63 -23.31 -3.92
N PHE A 412 -4.88 -22.28 -4.30
CA PHE A 412 -4.74 -21.05 -3.50
C PHE A 412 -6.08 -20.35 -3.26
N MET A 413 -6.98 -20.38 -4.26
CA MET A 413 -8.30 -19.72 -4.20
C MET A 413 -9.43 -20.55 -3.63
N SER A 414 -9.16 -21.82 -3.29
CA SER A 414 -10.16 -22.72 -2.70
C SER A 414 -10.41 -22.41 -1.23
N ARG A 415 -11.69 -22.44 -0.83
CA ARG A 415 -12.13 -22.32 0.57
C ARG A 415 -11.79 -23.62 1.31
N ARG A 416 -10.63 -23.67 1.96
CA ARG A 416 -10.12 -24.83 2.73
C ARG A 416 -9.53 -24.41 4.09
N PRO A 417 -9.45 -25.33 5.06
CA PRO A 417 -8.61 -25.14 6.23
C PRO A 417 -7.15 -24.92 5.83
N LEU A 418 -6.48 -24.01 6.52
CA LEU A 418 -5.05 -23.77 6.36
C LEU A 418 -4.24 -24.50 7.45
N ILE A 419 -3.01 -24.85 7.14
CA ILE A 419 -2.08 -25.54 8.03
C ILE A 419 -0.98 -24.57 8.44
N TRP A 420 -0.83 -24.34 9.75
CA TRP A 420 0.13 -23.38 10.33
C TRP A 420 0.37 -23.72 11.81
N ALA A 421 1.52 -23.33 12.38
CA ALA A 421 1.83 -23.60 13.79
C ALA A 421 0.95 -22.79 14.74
N GLY A 422 0.28 -23.45 15.69
CA GLY A 422 -0.60 -22.79 16.65
C GLY A 422 -2.08 -22.80 16.25
N ALA A 423 -2.45 -23.49 15.15
CA ALA A 423 -3.84 -23.74 14.79
C ALA A 423 -4.62 -24.44 15.92
N GLU A 424 -3.96 -25.31 16.70
CA GLU A 424 -4.51 -25.96 17.88
C GLU A 424 -4.88 -24.97 19.00
N ASN A 425 -4.23 -23.80 19.05
CA ASN A 425 -4.48 -22.75 20.05
C ASN A 425 -5.69 -21.87 19.71
N LEU A 426 -6.37 -22.08 18.57
CA LEU A 426 -7.64 -21.39 18.28
C LEU A 426 -8.69 -21.63 19.38
N LYS A 427 -8.68 -22.82 19.99
CA LYS A 427 -9.60 -23.18 21.09
C LYS A 427 -9.27 -22.52 22.42
N SER A 428 -8.06 -21.96 22.58
CA SER A 428 -7.61 -21.31 23.81
C SER A 428 -7.62 -19.78 23.71
N VAL A 429 -7.99 -19.20 22.56
CA VAL A 429 -8.10 -17.74 22.38
C VAL A 429 -8.99 -17.13 23.47
N PRO A 430 -8.49 -16.19 24.28
CA PRO A 430 -9.26 -15.53 25.32
C PRO A 430 -10.47 -14.80 24.75
N ILE A 431 -11.61 -14.89 25.43
CA ILE A 431 -12.82 -14.15 25.10
C ILE A 431 -12.85 -12.90 25.97
N HIS A 432 -12.79 -11.73 25.34
CA HIS A 432 -13.04 -10.47 26.03
C HIS A 432 -14.54 -10.18 25.93
N GLU A 433 -15.29 -10.57 26.96
CA GLU A 433 -16.73 -10.28 27.02
C GLU A 433 -16.99 -8.79 27.28
N LYS A 434 -18.11 -8.33 26.74
CA LYS A 434 -18.70 -7.04 27.07
C LYS A 434 -18.97 -7.00 28.59
N PRO A 435 -18.70 -5.89 29.31
CA PRO A 435 -19.34 -5.70 30.61
C PRO A 435 -20.86 -5.82 30.39
N ALA A 436 -21.55 -6.61 31.22
CA ALA A 436 -22.99 -6.80 31.10
C ALA A 436 -23.70 -5.45 30.99
N ASP A 437 -24.61 -5.33 30.03
CA ASP A 437 -25.35 -4.10 29.73
C ASP A 437 -26.05 -3.57 30.99
N GLY A 438 -25.42 -2.59 31.66
CA GLY A 438 -26.16 -1.53 32.33
C GLY A 438 -26.96 -0.75 31.27
N PRO A 439 -28.02 -0.02 31.66
CA PRO A 439 -28.86 0.68 30.70
C PRO A 439 -27.97 1.49 29.76
N ALA A 440 -28.15 1.26 28.46
CA ALA A 440 -27.40 1.95 27.43
C ALA A 440 -27.54 3.45 27.66
N GLU A 441 -26.52 4.07 28.29
CA GLU A 441 -26.26 5.46 28.04
C GLU A 441 -25.99 5.52 26.55
N ALA A 442 -26.99 6.03 25.82
CA ALA A 442 -26.80 6.51 24.48
C ALA A 442 -25.45 7.21 24.47
N ALA A 443 -24.52 6.74 23.62
CA ALA A 443 -23.37 7.54 23.25
C ALA A 443 -23.94 8.79 22.61
N ASP A 444 -24.24 9.77 23.46
CA ASP A 444 -24.72 11.08 23.10
C ASP A 444 -23.73 11.58 22.07
N GLY A 445 -24.22 12.04 20.92
CA GLY A 445 -23.42 12.46 19.76
C GLY A 445 -22.57 13.71 20.03
N LYS A 446 -22.06 13.88 21.25
CA LYS A 446 -21.13 14.91 21.66
C LYS A 446 -19.75 14.55 21.14
N LEU A 447 -19.40 15.27 20.10
CA LEU A 447 -18.05 15.48 19.61
C LEU A 447 -17.07 15.58 20.80
N THR A 448 -15.96 14.86 20.72
CA THR A 448 -14.88 14.95 21.71
C THR A 448 -14.39 16.39 21.86
N LYS A 449 -13.79 16.74 23.00
CA LYS A 449 -13.28 18.10 23.28
C LYS A 449 -12.32 18.63 22.20
N ASN A 450 -11.60 17.73 21.52
CA ASN A 450 -10.73 18.06 20.39
C ASN A 450 -11.52 18.28 19.09
N GLN A 451 -12.59 17.51 18.85
CA GLN A 451 -13.49 17.72 17.71
C GLN A 451 -14.31 19.01 17.85
N LEU A 452 -14.76 19.36 19.06
CA LEU A 452 -15.42 20.64 19.35
C LEU A 452 -14.47 21.82 19.08
N LYS A 453 -13.22 21.76 19.56
CA LYS A 453 -12.20 22.77 19.25
C LYS A 453 -11.93 22.90 17.75
N LYS A 454 -11.96 21.80 17.01
CA LYS A 454 -11.74 21.79 15.56
C LYS A 454 -12.93 22.45 14.83
N LEU A 455 -14.16 22.16 15.25
CA LEU A 455 -15.39 22.79 14.72
C LEU A 455 -15.48 24.28 15.03
N GLU A 456 -15.10 24.70 16.24
CA GLU A 456 -15.01 26.12 16.60
C GLU A 456 -13.98 26.86 15.75
N LYS A 457 -12.80 26.25 15.55
CA LYS A 457 -11.77 26.81 14.68
C LYS A 457 -12.23 26.91 13.22
N GLN A 458 -13.05 25.95 12.76
CA GLN A 458 -13.61 25.94 11.41
C GLN A 458 -14.68 27.01 11.23
N LYS A 459 -15.59 27.18 12.20
CA LYS A 459 -16.56 28.30 12.23
C LYS A 459 -15.87 29.66 12.22
N GLN A 460 -14.81 29.85 13.02
CA GLN A 460 -14.06 31.10 13.04
C GLN A 460 -13.36 31.40 11.69
N ILE A 461 -12.94 30.36 10.96
CA ILE A 461 -12.35 30.52 9.62
C ILE A 461 -13.43 30.90 8.61
N GLU A 462 -14.62 30.28 8.68
CA GLU A 462 -15.75 30.61 7.81
C GLU A 462 -16.30 32.01 8.07
N GLU A 463 -16.42 32.42 9.33
CA GLU A 463 -16.81 33.78 9.71
C GLU A 463 -15.80 34.82 9.22
N LYS A 464 -14.49 34.54 9.34
CA LYS A 464 -13.44 35.41 8.77
C LYS A 464 -13.49 35.48 7.24
N LYS A 465 -13.83 34.38 6.56
CA LYS A 465 -14.02 34.37 5.10
C LYS A 465 -15.25 35.17 4.70
N ALA A 466 -16.36 35.02 5.42
CA ALA A 466 -17.58 35.77 5.17
C ALA A 466 -17.41 37.27 5.44
N ALA A 467 -16.70 37.64 6.51
CA ALA A 467 -16.36 39.04 6.80
C ALA A 467 -15.50 39.67 5.70
N LYS A 468 -14.46 38.96 5.23
CA LYS A 468 -13.63 39.42 4.11
C LYS A 468 -14.41 39.53 2.79
N ALA A 469 -15.38 38.65 2.56
CA ALA A 469 -16.25 38.73 1.39
C ALA A 469 -17.13 39.99 1.43
N LYS A 470 -17.72 40.29 2.59
CA LYS A 470 -18.54 41.50 2.80
C LYS A 470 -17.73 42.80 2.70
N GLU A 471 -16.51 42.83 3.23
CA GLU A 471 -15.60 43.98 3.04
C GLU A 471 -15.26 44.21 1.56
N LYS A 472 -15.08 43.13 0.79
CA LYS A 472 -14.77 43.19 -0.64
C LYS A 472 -15.96 43.68 -1.46
N GLU A 473 -17.19 43.33 -1.08
CA GLU A 473 -18.42 43.86 -1.68
C GLU A 473 -18.66 45.32 -1.32
N ALA A 474 -18.43 45.72 -0.06
CA ALA A 474 -18.55 47.11 0.37
C ALA A 474 -17.52 48.04 -0.30
N ALA A 475 -16.28 47.57 -0.46
CA ALA A 475 -15.24 48.29 -1.19
C ALA A 475 -15.55 48.44 -2.69
N LYS A 476 -16.30 47.49 -3.27
CA LYS A 476 -16.74 47.56 -4.67
C LYS A 476 -17.90 48.54 -4.84
N ALA A 477 -18.82 48.62 -3.87
CA ALA A 477 -19.92 49.58 -3.87
C ALA A 477 -19.48 51.04 -3.64
N ALA A 478 -18.37 51.26 -2.94
CA ALA A 478 -17.81 52.59 -2.70
C ALA A 478 -16.92 53.12 -3.85
N GLY A 479 -16.57 52.27 -4.83
CA GLY A 479 -15.79 52.66 -6.00
C GLY A 479 -16.62 53.12 -7.21
N ASP A 480 -17.93 52.88 -7.19
CA ASP A 480 -18.88 53.22 -8.27
C ASP A 480 -19.81 54.41 -7.88
N ALA A 481 -19.45 55.19 -6.85
CA ALA A 481 -20.20 56.36 -6.37
C ALA A 481 -19.45 57.68 -6.63
#